data_AF-A0A0F0LLH9-F1
#
_entry.id   AF-A0A0F0LLH9-F1
#
_cell.length_a   1.000
_cell.length_b   1.000
_cell.length_c   1.000
_cell.angle_alpha   90.00
_cell.angle_beta   90.00
_cell.angle_gamma   90.00
#
_symmetry.space_group_name_H-M   'P 1'
#
loop_
_entity.id
_entity.type
_entity.pdbx_description
1 polymer ?
#
loop_
_entity_poly.entity_id
_entity_poly.type
_entity_poly.pdbx_seq_one_letter_code
_entity_poly.pdbx_strand_id
1 'polypeptide(L)' 'MLVVHAKVSLSLSEEDIAFLDAETQSGRYPSRSAATQDAVRLLRESRLADAYAEAFAADDGEDWDAVAGDGLASA' A
#
# COMPACT_ATOMS: atom_id res chain seq x y z
N MET A 1 -18.99 4.94 8.43
CA MET A 1 -18.68 3.52 8.16
C MET A 1 -17.88 3.00 9.33
N LEU A 2 -18.40 2.01 10.07
CA LEU A 2 -17.72 1.47 11.24
C LEU A 2 -16.51 0.66 10.74
N VAL A 3 -15.29 1.05 11.11
CA VAL A 3 -14.11 0.23 10.80
C VAL A 3 -14.23 -1.02 11.65
N VAL A 4 -14.51 -2.14 10.98
CA VAL A 4 -14.60 -3.45 11.61
C VAL A 4 -13.20 -4.04 11.71
N HIS A 5 -12.76 -4.32 12.93
CA HIS A 5 -11.54 -5.06 13.20
C HIS A 5 -11.90 -6.48 13.62
N ALA A 6 -11.21 -7.47 13.05
CA ALA A 6 -11.32 -8.87 13.43
C ALA A 6 -10.02 -9.33 14.09
N LYS A 7 -10.14 -10.12 15.16
CA LYS A 7 -9.00 -10.86 15.73
C LYS A 7 -8.87 -12.18 14.99
N VAL A 8 -7.64 -12.51 14.64
CA VAL A 8 -7.29 -13.74 13.93
C VAL A 8 -6.21 -14.48 14.72
N SER A 9 -6.22 -15.80 14.68
CA SER A 9 -5.12 -16.64 15.15
C SER A 9 -4.21 -16.94 13.96
N LEU A 10 -2.91 -16.72 14.11
CA LEU A 10 -1.91 -16.91 13.06
C LEU A 10 -0.78 -17.80 13.59
N SER A 11 -0.31 -18.71 12.76
CA SER A 11 0.95 -19.42 12.98
C SER A 11 2.07 -18.63 12.29
N LEU A 12 3.07 -18.22 13.07
CA LEU A 12 4.26 -17.51 12.61
C LEU A 12 5.49 -18.25 13.13
N SER A 13 6.63 -18.09 12.45
CA SER A 13 7.89 -18.60 12.96
C SER A 13 8.30 -17.86 14.24
N GLU A 14 9.16 -18.46 15.07
CA GLU A 14 9.70 -17.78 16.25
C GLU A 14 10.49 -16.52 15.86
N GLU A 15 11.17 -16.56 14.71
CA GLU A 15 11.92 -15.44 14.16
C GLU A 15 11.01 -14.27 13.79
N ASP A 16 9.89 -14.53 13.12
CA ASP A 16 8.91 -13.49 12.76
C ASP A 16 8.30 -12.84 14.02
N ILE A 17 8.02 -13.65 15.05
CA ILE A 17 7.50 -13.14 16.32
C ILE A 17 8.54 -12.24 16.99
N ALA A 18 9.81 -12.67 17.03
CA ALA A 18 10.91 -11.87 17.60
C ALA A 18 11.13 -10.56 16.84
N PHE A 19 10.99 -10.58 15.51
CA PHE A 19 11.04 -9.36 14.70
C PHE A 19 9.91 -8.39 15.07
N LEU A 20 8.66 -8.85 15.13
CA LEU A 20 7.51 -8.00 15.51
C LEU A 20 7.65 -7.44 16.93
N ASP A 21 8.29 -8.20 17.83
CA ASP A 21 8.63 -7.75 19.17
C ASP A 21 9.66 -6.62 19.17
N ALA A 22 10.74 -6.76 18.41
CA ALA A 22 11.76 -5.72 18.28
C ALA A 22 11.18 -4.41 17.74
N GLU A 23 10.26 -4.50 16.77
CA GLU A 23 9.60 -3.33 16.20
C GLU A 23 8.63 -2.65 17.21
N THR A 24 8.04 -3.43 18.12
CA THR A 24 7.22 -2.87 19.20
C THR A 24 8.09 -2.27 20.31
N GLN A 25 9.18 -2.94 20.68
CA GLN A 25 10.11 -2.50 21.73
C GLN A 25 10.90 -1.25 21.34
N SER A 26 11.24 -1.10 20.06
CA SER A 26 11.86 0.11 19.52
C SER A 26 10.90 1.32 19.50
N GLY A 27 9.61 1.10 19.76
CA GLY A 27 8.57 2.12 19.73
C GLY A 27 8.08 2.45 18.32
N ARG A 28 8.55 1.75 17.28
CA ARG A 28 8.10 1.96 15.90
C ARG A 28 6.61 1.68 15.74
N TYR A 29 6.13 0.61 16.39
CA TYR A 29 4.70 0.28 16.42
C TYR A 29 4.18 0.15 17.85
N PRO A 30 2.91 0.53 18.09
CA PRO A 30 2.30 0.42 19.42
C PRO A 30 1.92 -1.02 19.81
N SER A 31 1.96 -1.97 18.86
CA SER A 31 1.69 -3.39 19.10
C SER A 31 2.13 -4.25 17.92
N ARG A 32 2.27 -5.57 18.15
CA ARG A 32 2.46 -6.57 17.09
C ARG A 32 1.37 -6.48 16.02
N SER A 33 0.11 -6.31 16.41
CA SER A 33 -1.01 -6.19 15.45
C SER A 33 -0.88 -4.98 14.54
N ALA A 34 -0.38 -3.84 15.05
CA ALA A 34 -0.14 -2.66 14.24
C ALA A 34 0.97 -2.91 13.20
N ALA A 35 2.06 -3.56 13.62
CA ALA A 35 3.14 -3.97 12.71
C ALA A 35 2.65 -4.96 11.64
N THR A 36 1.88 -5.99 12.02
CA THR A 36 1.29 -6.94 11.07
C THR A 36 0.33 -6.26 10.11
N GLN A 37 -0.49 -5.32 10.58
CA GLN A 37 -1.42 -4.59 9.71
C GLN A 37 -0.67 -3.68 8.72
N ASP A 38 0.45 -3.10 9.12
CA ASP A 38 1.32 -2.35 8.20
C ASP A 38 1.97 -3.25 7.15
N ALA A 39 2.43 -4.44 7.53
CA ALA A 39 2.94 -5.42 6.57
C ALA A 39 1.88 -5.81 5.52
N VAL A 40 0.62 -5.98 5.93
CA VAL A 40 -0.51 -6.21 5.00
C VAL A 40 -0.73 -5.02 4.07
N ARG A 41 -0.59 -3.79 4.54
CA ARG A 41 -0.68 -2.58 3.72
C ARG A 41 0.43 -2.55 2.67
N LEU A 42 1.68 -2.79 3.08
CA LEU A 42 2.84 -2.83 2.19
C LEU A 42 2.68 -3.91 1.10
N LEU A 43 2.12 -5.07 1.43
CA LEU A 43 1.83 -6.12 0.44
C LEU A 43 0.76 -5.71 -0.58
N ARG A 44 -0.19 -4.85 -0.21
CA ARG A 44 -1.15 -4.29 -1.17
C ARG A 44 -0.46 -3.29 -2.09
N GLU A 45 0.34 -2.40 -1.51
CA GLU A 45 1.10 -1.38 -2.24
C GLU A 45 2.10 -1.99 -3.25
N SER A 46 2.75 -3.09 -2.89
CA SER A 46 3.66 -3.77 -3.81
C SER A 46 2.96 -4.29 -5.07
N ARG A 47 1.65 -4.57 -5.00
CA ARG A 47 0.83 -5.01 -6.14
C ARG A 47 0.24 -3.85 -6.95
N LEU A 48 0.23 -2.63 -6.39
CA LEU A 48 -0.26 -1.45 -7.09
C LEU A 48 0.66 -1.05 -8.25
N ALA A 49 1.98 -1.20 -8.10
CA ALA A 49 2.93 -0.87 -9.18
C ALA A 49 2.65 -1.69 -10.45
N ASP A 50 2.46 -3.00 -10.32
CA ASP A 50 2.13 -3.88 -11.44
C ASP A 50 0.78 -3.52 -12.06
N ALA A 51 -0.23 -3.22 -11.23
CA ALA A 51 -1.55 -2.81 -11.70
C ALA A 51 -1.51 -1.47 -12.46
N TYR A 52 -0.69 -0.52 -12.01
CA TYR A 52 -0.48 0.75 -12.73
C TYR A 52 0.27 0.53 -14.06
N ALA A 53 1.27 -0.34 -14.08
CA ALA A 53 2.00 -0.66 -15.31
C ALA A 53 1.09 -1.34 -16.35
N GLU A 54 0.24 -2.27 -15.91
CA GLU A 54 -0.77 -2.92 -16.77
C GLU A 54 -1.78 -1.90 -17.30
N ALA A 55 -2.30 -1.02 -16.44
CA ALA A 55 -3.24 0.02 -16.85
C ALA A 55 -2.64 1.00 -17.86
N PHE A 56 -1.39 1.43 -17.65
CA PHE A 56 -0.69 2.32 -18.58
C PHE A 56 -0.39 1.64 -19.92
N ALA A 57 -0.05 0.34 -19.92
CA ALA A 57 0.18 -0.41 -21.16
C ALA A 57 -1.11 -0.68 -21.96
N ALA A 58 -2.27 -0.66 -21.29
CA ALA A 58 -3.58 -0.84 -21.92
C ALA A 58 -4.20 0.48 -22.45
N ASP A 59 -3.63 1.62 -22.07
CA ASP A 59 -4.04 2.94 -22.54
C ASP A 59 -3.37 3.25 -23.88
N ASP A 60 -4.15 3.65 -24.88
CA ASP A 60 -3.63 4.00 -26.22
C ASP A 60 -3.18 5.47 -26.31
N GLY A 61 -3.48 6.30 -25.30
CA GLY A 61 -2.89 7.63 -25.07
C GLY A 61 -3.17 8.70 -26.13
N GLU A 62 -3.63 8.32 -27.32
CA GLU A 62 -3.75 9.19 -28.50
C GLU A 62 -4.83 10.29 -28.33
N ASP A 63 -5.86 10.06 -27.50
CA ASP A 63 -6.98 11.00 -27.35
C ASP A 63 -6.73 12.13 -26.34
N TRP A 64 -5.79 11.96 -25.40
CA TRP A 64 -5.56 12.93 -24.31
C TRP A 64 -4.46 13.95 -24.60
N ASP A 65 -3.54 13.67 -25.52
CA ASP A 65 -2.45 14.59 -25.90
C ASP A 65 -2.97 15.90 -26.52
N ALA A 66 -4.09 15.83 -27.24
CA ALA A 66 -4.67 16.98 -27.95
C ALA A 66 -5.17 18.09 -27.00
N VAL A 67 -5.58 17.74 -25.78
CA VAL A 67 -6.14 18.66 -24.79
C VAL A 67 -5.14 19.04 -23.69
N ALA A 68 -3.92 18.52 -23.74
CA ALA A 68 -2.88 18.77 -22.73
C ALA A 68 -2.49 20.26 -22.60
N GLY A 69 -2.74 21.06 -23.65
CA GLY A 69 -2.44 22.49 -23.71
C GLY A 69 -3.60 23.41 -23.28
N ASP A 70 -4.76 22.87 -22.97
CA ASP A 70 -5.96 23.67 -22.69
C ASP A 70 -5.76 24.54 -21.43
N GLY A 71 -6.06 25.84 -21.55
CA GLY A 71 -5.94 26.80 -20.44
C GLY A 71 -4.53 27.31 -20.15
N LEU A 72 -3.51 26.87 -20.90
CA LEU A 72 -2.11 27.35 -20.77
C LEU A 72 -1.82 28.63 -21.58
N ALA A 73 -2.79 29.14 -22.34
CA ALA A 73 -2.67 30.46 -22.97
C ALA A 73 -2.65 31.55 -21.89
N SER A 74 -1.49 32.19 -21.70
CA SER A 74 -1.32 33.34 -20.81
C SER A 74 -2.23 34.49 -21.25
N ALA A 75 -2.87 35.14 -20.26
CA ALA A 75 -3.60 36.40 -20.42
C ALA A 75 -2.73 37.54 -20.96
#